data_AF-A0AAD8FI17-F1
#
_entry.id   AF-A0AAD8FI17-F1
#
_cell.length_a   1.000
_cell.length_b   1.000
_cell.length_c   1.000
_cell.angle_alpha   90.00
_cell.angle_beta   90.00
_cell.angle_gamma   90.00
#
_symmetry.space_group_name_H-M   'P 1'
#
loop_
_entity.id
_entity.type
_entity.pdbx_description
1 polymer ?
#
loop_
_entity_poly.entity_id
_entity_poly.type
_entity_poly.pdbx_seq_one_letter_code
_entity_poly.pdbx_strand_id
1 'polypeptide(L)' 'YMVATQFQGTYARKAFPCFDEPAIKSTFNITLVRPSHLISLSNMPIINNSTT' A
#
# COMPACT_ATOMS: atom_id res chain seq x y z
N TYR A 1 -8.83 5.99 14.84
CA TYR A 1 -8.12 4.75 14.43
C TYR A 1 -7.27 5.03 13.21
N MET A 2 -6.18 4.29 13.02
CA MET A 2 -5.27 4.41 11.87
C MET A 2 -4.89 3.00 11.40
N VAL A 3 -4.64 2.85 10.10
CA VAL A 3 -4.12 1.61 9.52
C VAL A 3 -2.75 1.92 8.92
N ALA A 4 -1.77 1.05 9.21
CA ALA A 4 -0.40 1.16 8.71
C ALA A 4 0.14 -0.25 8.41
N THR A 5 1.16 -0.33 7.56
CA THR A 5 1.77 -1.59 7.12
C THR A 5 3.20 -1.71 7.63
N GLN A 6 3.56 -2.87 8.17
CA GLN A 6 4.94 -3.26 8.45
C GLN A 6 5.23 -4.57 7.71
N PHE A 7 5.96 -4.48 6.60
CA PHE A 7 6.21 -5.62 5.71
C PHE A 7 7.59 -6.26 5.81
N GLN A 8 8.52 -5.67 6.58
CA GLN A 8 9.86 -6.22 6.77
C GLN A 8 9.83 -7.66 7.30
N GLY A 9 10.69 -8.51 6.73
CA GLY A 9 10.65 -9.96 6.94
C GLY A 9 9.93 -10.62 5.78
N THR A 10 8.77 -11.23 6.03
CA THR A 10 7.92 -11.89 5.02
C THR A 10 6.44 -11.61 5.28
N TYR A 11 6.13 -10.36 5.66
CA TYR A 11 4.77 -9.97 6.05
C TYR A 11 3.99 -9.28 4.94
N ALA A 12 4.59 -8.95 3.79
CA ALA A 12 3.86 -8.36 2.67
C ALA A 12 2.76 -9.31 2.17
N ARG A 13 3.06 -10.62 2.13
CA ARG A 13 2.11 -11.67 1.71
C ARG A 13 0.82 -11.76 2.54
N LYS A 14 0.79 -11.17 3.74
CA LYS A 14 -0.41 -11.12 4.59
C LYS A 14 -1.40 -10.05 4.14
N ALA A 15 -0.93 -9.00 3.47
CA ALA A 15 -1.77 -7.90 3.00
C ALA A 15 -2.29 -8.16 1.58
N PHE A 16 -1.46 -8.73 0.71
CA PHE A 16 -1.83 -9.10 -0.65
C PHE A 16 -0.96 -10.27 -1.14
N PRO A 17 -1.45 -11.15 -2.04
CA PRO A 17 -0.63 -12.21 -2.61
C PRO A 17 0.54 -11.64 -3.42
N CYS A 18 1.78 -12.02 -3.09
CA CYS A 18 2.98 -11.59 -3.81
C CYS A 18 4.16 -12.55 -3.64
N PHE A 19 5.16 -12.42 -4.52
CA PHE A 19 6.47 -13.04 -4.37
C PHE A 19 7.30 -12.24 -3.35
N ASP A 20 7.08 -12.52 -2.07
CA ASP A 20 7.61 -11.78 -0.92
C ASP A 20 9.02 -12.27 -0.54
N GLU A 21 9.96 -12.08 -1.47
CA GLU A 21 11.40 -12.34 -1.35
C GLU A 21 12.18 -11.09 -1.82
N PRO A 22 13.17 -10.58 -1.06
CA PRO A 22 13.80 -9.29 -1.34
C PRO A 22 14.57 -9.22 -2.67
N ALA A 23 14.98 -10.37 -3.21
CA ALA A 23 15.65 -10.47 -4.50
C ALA A 23 14.69 -10.28 -5.69
N ILE A 24 13.39 -10.50 -5.50
CA ILE A 24 12.38 -10.45 -6.55
C ILE A 24 11.72 -9.06 -6.54
N LYS A 25 12.36 -8.10 -7.20
CA LYS A 25 11.86 -6.72 -7.29
C LYS A 25 10.77 -6.59 -8.36
N SER A 26 9.75 -5.77 -8.08
CA SER A 26 8.71 -5.39 -9.03
C SER A 26 8.28 -3.94 -8.84
N THR A 27 7.64 -3.37 -9.86
CA THR A 27 6.95 -2.09 -9.74
C THR A 27 5.57 -2.29 -9.13
N PHE A 28 5.10 -1.33 -8.32
CA PHE A 28 3.81 -1.40 -7.64
C PHE A 28 3.00 -0.15 -7.96
N ASN A 29 1.78 -0.36 -8.47
CA ASN A 29 0.79 0.69 -8.56
C ASN A 29 -0.25 0.49 -7.45
N ILE A 30 -0.40 1.48 -6.58
CA ILE A 30 -1.19 1.37 -5.34
C ILE A 30 -2.42 2.27 -5.45
N THR A 31 -3.59 1.70 -5.17
CA THR A 31 -4.85 2.44 -5.03
C THR A 31 -5.46 2.11 -3.68
N LEU A 32 -5.86 3.14 -2.91
CA LEU A 32 -6.44 2.99 -1.59
C LEU A 32 -7.84 3.59 -1.57
N VAL A 33 -8.85 2.77 -1.29
CA VAL A 33 -10.22 3.22 -1.05
C VAL A 33 -10.36 3.53 0.44
N ARG A 34 -10.79 4.75 0.75
CA ARG A 34 -10.96 5.22 2.13
C ARG A 34 -12.10 6.24 2.23
N PRO A 35 -12.66 6.47 3.43
CA PRO A 35 -13.51 7.62 3.72
C PRO A 35 -12.82 8.94 3.35
N SER A 36 -13.59 9.92 2.86
CA SER A 36 -13.10 11.21 2.34
C SER A 36 -12.34 12.05 3.37
N HIS A 37 -12.74 11.98 4.64
CA HIS A 37 -12.15 12.74 5.74
C HIS A 37 -10.79 12.23 6.24
N LEU A 38 -10.31 11.07 5.77
CA LEU A 38 -9.01 10.52 6.16
C LEU A 38 -7.88 11.02 5.25
N ILE A 39 -6.66 10.53 5.43
CA ILE A 39 -5.52 10.80 4.54
C ILE A 39 -4.88 9.45 4.19
N SER A 40 -4.46 9.30 2.94
CA SER A 40 -3.74 8.12 2.46
C SER A 40 -2.30 8.51 2.12
N LEU A 41 -1.34 7.73 2.61
CA LEU A 41 0.07 7.89 2.28
C LEU A 41 0.62 6.59 1.69
N SER A 42 1.55 6.71 0.74
CA SER A 42 2.24 5.58 0.11
C SER A 42 3.66 5.98 -0.29
N ASN A 43 4.43 5.04 -0.82
CA ASN A 43 5.81 5.30 -1.27
C ASN A 43 5.89 6.34 -2.40
N MET A 44 4.82 6.51 -3.20
CA MET A 44 4.80 7.43 -4.34
C MET A 44 3.78 8.57 -4.12
N PRO A 45 3.96 9.73 -4.79
CA PRO A 45 2.99 10.82 -4.78
C PRO A 45 1.60 10.38 -5.26
N ILE A 46 0.57 11.08 -4.79
CA ILE A 46 -0.82 10.79 -5.16
C ILE A 46 -1.06 11.24 -6.61
N ILE A 47 -1.47 10.32 -7.48
CA ILE A 47 -1.76 10.60 -8.90
C ILE A 47 -3.22 11.05 -9.08
N ASN A 48 -4.15 10.47 -8.33
CA ASN A 48 -5.57 10.84 -8.36
C ASN A 48 -6.16 10.77 -6.94
N ASN A 49 -6.85 11.82 -6.52
CA ASN A 49 -7.55 11.88 -5.24
C ASN A 49 -9.05 12.11 -5.48
N SER A 50 -9.77 11.02 -5.80
CA SER A 50 -11.21 11.07 -6.01
C SER A 50 -11.92 10.91 -4.65
N THR A 51 -12.49 12.00 -4.13
CA THR A 51 -13.40 11.97 -3.00
C THR A 51 -14.82 11.81 -3.51
N THR A 52 -15.41 10.61 -3.39
CA THR A 52 -16.84 10.39 -3.59
C THR A 52 -17.63 10.88 -2.39
#